data_AF-A0A2G1UM54-F1
#
_entry.id   AF-A0A2G1UM54-F1
#
_cell.length_a   1.000
_cell.length_b   1.000
_cell.length_c   1.000
_cell.angle_alpha   90.00
_cell.angle_beta   90.00
_cell.angle_gamma   90.00
#
_symmetry.space_group_name_H-M   'P 1'
#
loop_
_entity.id
_entity.type
_entity.pdbx_description
1 polymer ?
#
loop_
_entity_poly.entity_id
_entity_poly.type
_entity_poly.pdbx_seq_one_letter_code
_entity_poly.pdbx_strand_id
1 'polypeptide(L)'
;MTIDASGAGILLIIAIMTLVTLLTRYGGVLAMSFVRISPRIESFINTMASSVLIAIIVPMAVQGDAGALAALVATAVVMLALRKPLPAIAAGLVAAAGVRYLL
;
A
#
# COMPACT_ATOMS: atom_id res chain seq x y z
N MET A 1 1.89 23.11 -10.50
CA MET A 1 2.34 22.38 -11.70
C MET A 1 1.74 20.99 -11.66
N THR A 2 0.84 20.66 -12.58
CA THR A 2 0.32 19.31 -12.78
C THR A 2 1.16 18.66 -13.87
N ILE A 3 1.87 17.57 -13.56
CA ILE A 3 2.64 16.81 -14.53
C ILE A 3 1.67 15.81 -15.15
N ASP A 4 1.39 15.93 -16.45
CA ASP A 4 0.51 14.99 -17.14
C ASP A 4 1.14 13.60 -17.20
N ALA A 5 0.35 12.57 -16.90
CA ALA A 5 0.76 11.17 -16.97
C ALA A 5 0.75 10.64 -18.42
N SER A 6 1.29 11.42 -19.36
CA SER A 6 1.39 11.04 -20.77
C SER A 6 2.76 11.40 -21.36
N GLY A 7 3.23 10.59 -22.31
CA GLY A 7 4.49 10.80 -23.02
C GLY A 7 5.69 11.01 -22.09
N ALA A 8 6.37 12.15 -22.24
CA ALA A 8 7.56 12.50 -21.45
C ALA A 8 7.27 12.73 -19.96
N GLY A 9 6.04 13.08 -19.58
CA GLY A 9 5.65 13.29 -18.18
C GLY A 9 5.71 12.02 -17.34
N ILE A 10 5.42 10.85 -17.94
CA ILE A 10 5.55 9.55 -17.28
C ILE A 10 7.01 9.29 -16.88
N LEU A 11 7.96 9.54 -17.79
CA LEU A 11 9.38 9.33 -17.50
C LEU A 11 9.86 10.25 -16.38
N LEU A 12 9.39 11.50 -16.36
CA LEU A 12 9.68 12.44 -15.28
C LEU A 12 9.09 11.96 -13.94
N ILE A 13 7.86 11.47 -13.92
CA ILE A 13 7.22 10.91 -12.71
C ILE A 13 8.02 9.72 -12.19
N ILE A 14 8.42 8.78 -13.08
CA ILE A 14 9.23 7.62 -12.70
C ILE A 14 10.58 8.07 -12.13
N ALA A 15 11.24 9.05 -12.76
CA ALA A 15 12.51 9.58 -12.28
C ALA A 15 12.37 10.20 -10.88
N ILE A 16 11.32 10.99 -10.65
CA ILE A 16 11.03 11.59 -9.34
C ILE A 16 10.74 10.50 -8.29
N MET A 17 9.86 9.53 -8.60
CA MET A 17 9.54 8.41 -7.70
C MET A 17 10.78 7.59 -7.36
N THR A 18 11.67 7.38 -8.33
CA THR A 18 12.96 6.71 -8.12
C THR A 18 13.83 7.50 -7.16
N LEU A 19 13.99 8.81 -7.38
CA LEU A 19 14.77 9.68 -6.50
C LEU A 19 14.20 9.69 -5.08
N VAL A 20 12.89 9.85 -4.91
CA VAL A 20 12.21 9.84 -3.59
C VAL A 20 12.41 8.48 -2.90
N THR A 21 12.32 7.38 -3.64
CA THR A 21 12.55 6.04 -3.10
C THR A 21 13.98 5.87 -2.61
N LEU A 22 14.97 6.30 -3.39
CA LEU A 22 16.38 6.24 -2.99
C LEU A 22 16.63 7.14 -1.77
N LEU A 23 16.11 8.38 -1.79
CA LEU A 23 16.27 9.33 -0.69
C LEU A 23 15.68 8.79 0.62
N THR A 24 14.46 8.24 0.58
CA THR A 24 13.81 7.69 1.77
C THR A 24 14.51 6.43 2.28
N ARG A 25 15.00 5.57 1.38
CA ARG A 25 15.71 4.34 1.75
C ARG A 25 17.09 4.63 2.35
N TYR A 26 17.92 5.44 1.67
CA TYR A 26 19.24 5.81 2.18
C TYR A 26 19.16 6.74 3.38
N GLY A 27 18.23 7.70 3.35
CA GLY A 27 17.99 8.62 4.46
C GLY A 27 17.53 7.89 5.72
N GLY A 28 16.69 6.85 5.60
CA GLY A 28 16.29 6.02 6.73
C GLY A 28 17.48 5.30 7.39
N VAL A 29 18.35 4.69 6.59
CA VAL A 29 19.57 4.01 7.09
C VAL A 29 20.51 5.01 7.77
N LEU A 30 20.72 6.17 7.14
CA LEU A 30 21.55 7.23 7.71
C LEU A 30 20.96 7.74 9.04
N ALA A 31 19.65 8.00 9.10
CA ALA A 31 18.99 8.44 10.32
C ALA A 31 19.10 7.39 11.44
N MET A 32 18.93 6.10 11.12
CA MET A 32 19.09 5.02 12.10
C MET A 32 20.53 4.90 12.64
N SER A 33 21.54 5.36 11.90
CA SER A 33 22.91 5.42 12.41
C SER A 33 23.11 6.44 13.55
N PHE A 34 22.26 7.47 13.62
CA PHE A 34 22.32 8.51 14.65
C PHE A 34 21.36 8.28 15.83
N VAL A 35 20.33 7.44 15.67
CA VAL A 35 19.30 7.22 16.68
C VAL A 35 19.63 6.00 17.53
N ARG A 36 19.79 6.19 18.84
CA ARG A 36 19.88 5.07 19.80
C ARG A 36 18.50 4.46 19.98
N ILE A 37 18.33 3.19 19.59
CA ILE A 37 17.06 2.48 19.73
C ILE A 37 16.80 2.23 21.22
N SER A 38 15.73 2.84 21.76
CA SER A 38 15.21 2.56 23.10
C SER A 38 14.03 1.60 23.03
N PRO A 39 13.68 0.89 24.12
CA PRO A 39 12.55 -0.08 24.13
C PRO A 39 11.22 0.52 23.66
N ARG A 40 10.99 1.83 23.89
CA ARG A 40 9.79 2.54 23.42
C ARG A 40 9.79 2.72 21.90
N ILE A 41 10.94 3.05 21.30
CA ILE A 41 11.09 3.22 19.85
C ILE A 41 10.96 1.86 19.15
N GLU A 42 11.53 0.81 19.72
CA GLU A 42 11.40 -0.55 19.20
C GLU A 42 9.93 -1.00 19.16
N SER A 43 9.17 -0.80 20.25
CA SER A 43 7.73 -1.06 20.28
C SER A 43 6.95 -0.26 19.23
N PHE A 44 7.31 1.02 19.04
CA PHE A 44 6.73 1.85 17.99
C PHE A 44 7.02 1.31 16.59
N ILE A 45 8.25 0.92 16.28
CA ILE A 45 8.63 0.36 14.98
C ILE A 45 7.89 -0.96 14.73
N ASN A 46 7.82 -1.84 15.72
CA ASN A 46 7.12 -3.12 15.61
C ASN A 46 5.61 -2.96 15.37
N THR A 47 5.01 -1.86 15.81
CA THR A 47 3.59 -1.54 15.62
C THR A 47 3.31 -0.65 14.42
N MET A 48 4.33 -0.09 13.75
CA MET A 48 4.13 0.76 12.58
C MET A 48 3.42 0.03 11.43
N ALA A 49 3.78 -1.22 11.16
CA ALA A 49 3.23 -1.96 10.03
C ALA A 49 1.70 -2.13 10.13
N SER A 50 1.19 -2.47 11.32
CA SER A 50 -0.25 -2.61 11.54
C SER A 50 -0.97 -1.25 11.52
N SER A 51 -0.36 -0.21 12.09
CA SER A 51 -0.91 1.15 12.07
C SER A 51 -1.07 1.70 10.65
N VAL A 52 -0.02 1.58 9.83
CA VAL A 52 -0.02 2.04 8.43
C VAL A 52 -1.02 1.23 7.61
N LEU A 53 -1.07 -0.09 7.81
CA LEU A 53 -2.04 -0.95 7.12
C LEU A 53 -3.48 -0.50 7.41
N ILE A 54 -3.82 -0.27 8.67
CA ILE A 54 -5.16 0.20 9.08
C ILE A 54 -5.44 1.59 8.50
N ALA A 55 -4.47 2.50 8.55
CA ALA A 55 -4.60 3.85 8.01
C ALA A 55 -4.90 3.88 6.51
N ILE A 56 -4.43 2.89 5.75
CA ILE A 56 -4.70 2.75 4.31
C ILE A 56 -6.01 1.99 4.06
N ILE A 57 -6.26 0.91 4.81
CA ILE A 57 -7.39 0.02 4.56
C ILE A 57 -8.73 0.60 5.04
N VAL A 58 -8.77 1.25 6.20
CA VAL A 58 -10.01 1.79 6.77
C VAL A 58 -10.68 2.82 5.86
N PRO A 59 -10.00 3.86 5.34
CA PRO A 59 -10.65 4.79 4.42
C PRO A 59 -11.10 4.10 3.13
N MET A 60 -10.35 3.11 2.63
CA MET A 60 -10.78 2.29 1.49
C MET A 60 -12.07 1.50 1.77
N ALA A 61 -12.28 1.04 3.01
CA ALA A 61 -13.50 0.35 3.40
C ALA A 61 -14.70 1.29 3.62
N VAL A 62 -14.46 2.55 4.04
CA VAL A 62 -15.53 3.51 4.35
C VAL A 62 -15.91 4.38 3.15
N GLN A 63 -14.91 4.81 2.39
CA GLN A 63 -15.06 5.74 1.25
C GLN A 63 -14.92 5.04 -0.10
N GLY A 64 -14.53 3.76 -0.11
CA GLY A 64 -14.36 3.00 -1.34
C GLY A 64 -15.68 2.74 -2.06
N ASP A 65 -15.55 2.51 -3.37
CA ASP A 65 -16.64 2.07 -4.23
C ASP A 65 -17.07 0.63 -3.91
N ALA A 66 -18.20 0.18 -4.45
CA ALA A 66 -18.66 -1.21 -4.32
C ALA A 66 -17.58 -2.21 -4.78
N GLY A 67 -16.77 -1.83 -5.78
CA GLY A 67 -15.62 -2.60 -6.24
C GLY A 67 -14.52 -2.74 -5.19
N ALA A 68 -14.16 -1.66 -4.49
CA ALA A 68 -13.19 -1.70 -3.39
C ALA A 68 -13.67 -2.59 -2.23
N LEU A 69 -14.95 -2.48 -1.84
CA LEU A 69 -15.53 -3.31 -0.78
C LEU A 69 -15.52 -4.80 -1.15
N ALA A 70 -15.95 -5.14 -2.37
CA ALA A 70 -15.94 -6.51 -2.85
C ALA A 70 -14.52 -7.08 -2.92
N ALA A 71 -13.54 -6.31 -3.39
CA ALA A 71 -12.14 -6.70 -3.42
C ALA A 71 -11.57 -6.94 -2.01
N LEU A 72 -11.90 -6.07 -1.05
CA LEU A 72 -11.49 -6.21 0.33
C LEU A 72 -12.02 -7.50 0.96
N VAL A 73 -13.33 -7.76 0.81
CA VAL A 73 -13.98 -8.96 1.35
C VAL A 73 -13.44 -10.22 0.68
N ALA A 74 -13.33 -10.23 -0.64
CA ALA A 74 -12.80 -11.38 -1.38
C ALA A 74 -11.35 -11.70 -0.97
N THR A 75 -10.49 -10.67 -0.86
CA THR A 75 -9.11 -10.83 -0.40
C THR A 75 -9.07 -11.39 1.02
N ALA A 76 -9.89 -10.86 1.93
CA ALA A 76 -9.93 -11.31 3.31
C ALA A 76 -10.40 -12.78 3.44
N VAL A 77 -11.47 -13.16 2.74
CA VAL A 77 -12.02 -14.51 2.77
C VAL A 77 -11.02 -15.52 2.21
N VAL A 78 -10.41 -15.23 1.05
CA VAL A 78 -9.46 -16.13 0.42
C VAL A 78 -8.16 -16.21 1.22
N MET A 79 -7.71 -15.12 1.82
CA MET A 79 -6.55 -15.14 2.73
C MET A 79 -6.83 -16.01 3.96
N LEU A 80 -8.04 -15.94 4.52
CA LEU A 80 -8.41 -16.76 5.68
C LEU A 80 -8.51 -18.25 5.33
N ALA A 81 -9.03 -18.58 4.14
CA ALA A 81 -9.18 -19.95 3.68
C ALA A 81 -7.86 -20.60 3.23
N LEU A 82 -7.07 -19.90 2.41
CA LEU A 82 -5.87 -20.46 1.77
C LEU A 82 -4.57 -20.11 2.51
N ARG A 83 -4.58 -19.08 3.37
CA ARG A 83 -3.40 -18.53 4.07
C ARG A 83 -2.22 -18.23 3.14
N LYS A 84 -2.52 -17.96 1.86
CA LYS A 84 -1.55 -17.63 0.82
C LYS A 84 -1.91 -16.26 0.25
N PRO A 85 -1.00 -15.27 0.29
CA PRO A 85 -1.31 -13.90 -0.10
C PRO A 85 -1.55 -13.76 -1.61
N LEU A 86 -0.80 -14.49 -2.44
CA LEU A 86 -0.93 -14.41 -3.91
C LEU A 86 -2.34 -14.75 -4.43
N PRO A 87 -2.95 -15.90 -4.08
CA PRO A 87 -4.31 -16.20 -4.53
C PRO A 87 -5.36 -15.26 -3.91
N ALA A 88 -5.13 -14.76 -2.69
CA ALA A 88 -6.02 -13.80 -2.06
C ALA A 88 -6.07 -12.46 -2.81
N ILE A 89 -4.91 -11.91 -3.16
CA ILE A 89 -4.81 -10.67 -3.95
C ILE A 89 -5.43 -10.86 -5.33
N ALA A 90 -5.18 -12.01 -5.98
CA ALA A 90 -5.77 -12.31 -7.28
C ALA A 90 -7.31 -12.36 -7.22
N ALA A 91 -7.87 -13.00 -6.19
CA ALA A 91 -9.32 -13.05 -6.01
C ALA A 91 -9.93 -11.66 -5.75
N GLY A 92 -9.27 -10.83 -4.94
CA GLY A 92 -9.66 -9.43 -4.73
C GLY A 92 -9.68 -8.61 -6.01
N LEU A 93 -8.63 -8.75 -6.84
CA LEU A 93 -8.55 -8.07 -8.13
C LEU A 93 -9.70 -8.46 -9.06
N VAL A 94 -9.97 -9.76 -9.18
CA VAL A 94 -11.08 -10.27 -10.02
C VAL A 94 -12.42 -9.77 -9.49
N ALA A 95 -12.62 -9.72 -8.17
CA ALA A 95 -13.84 -9.17 -7.56
C ALA A 95 -14.02 -7.68 -7.86
N ALA A 96 -12.99 -6.85 -7.69
CA ALA A 96 -13.04 -5.43 -8.06
C ALA A 96 -13.36 -5.23 -9.54
N ALA A 97 -12.68 -5.96 -10.42
CA ALA A 97 -12.87 -5.87 -11.86
C ALA A 97 -14.29 -6.29 -12.27
N GLY A 98 -14.79 -7.40 -11.71
CA GLY A 98 -16.14 -7.89 -12.01
C GLY A 98 -17.23 -6.93 -11.56
N VAL A 99 -17.09 -6.34 -10.37
CA VAL A 99 -18.07 -5.38 -9.84
C VAL A 99 -18.07 -4.10 -10.67
N ARG A 100 -16.89 -3.55 -11.02
CA ARG A 100 -16.78 -2.36 -11.88
C ARG A 100 -17.17 -2.59 -13.34
N TYR A 101 -17.16 -3.84 -13.78
CA TYR A 101 -17.65 -4.19 -15.12
C TYR A 101 -19.18 -4.24 -15.18
N LEU A 102 -19.83 -4.57 -14.07
CA LEU A 102 -21.29 -4.77 -13.99
C LEU A 102 -22.06 -3.54 -13.50
N LEU A 103 -21.42 -2.64 -12.75
CA LEU A 103 -21.96 -1.40 -12.19
C LEU A 103 -21.22 -0.19 -12.78
#